data_AF-A0A168R230-F1
#
_entry.id   AF-A0A168R230-F1
#
_cell.length_a   1.000
_cell.length_b   1.000
_cell.length_c   1.000
_cell.angle_alpha   90.00
_cell.angle_beta   90.00
_cell.angle_gamma   90.00
#
_symmetry.space_group_name_H-M   'P 1'
#
loop_
_entity.id
_entity.type
_entity.pdbx_description
1 polymer ?
#
loop_
_entity_poly.entity_id
_entity_poly.type
_entity_poly.pdbx_seq_one_letter_code
_entity_poly.pdbx_strand_id
1 'polypeptide(L)'
;MSSPLSKELREKHSVRAMPIRRDDEVTVVRGTYKGREGKVVQVYRKKWVIHIERVTREKVNGASAPIGIHPSNVVINKLKLDHSRQAVLDRKGKKESMQEVSPNNDLSLHDH
;
A
#
# COMPACT_ATOMS: atom_id res chain seq x y z
N MET A 1 -5.38 4.42 6.33
CA MET A 1 -5.11 2.98 6.12
C MET A 1 -4.57 2.74 4.71
N SER A 2 -3.35 3.20 4.47
CA SER A 2 -2.65 3.01 3.20
C SER A 2 -1.46 2.09 3.43
N SER A 3 -1.09 1.34 2.41
CA SER A 3 0.08 0.47 2.44
C SER A 3 1.05 0.86 1.31
N PRO A 4 2.37 0.79 1.53
CA PRO A 4 3.34 0.87 0.45
C PRO A 4 3.10 -0.23 -0.59
N LEU A 5 3.38 0.08 -1.85
CA LEU A 5 3.44 -0.90 -2.94
C LEU A 5 4.80 -1.60 -2.95
N SER A 6 4.85 -2.82 -3.52
CA SER A 6 6.10 -3.53 -3.86
C SER A 6 6.93 -2.75 -4.88
N LYS A 7 8.21 -3.08 -5.03
CA LYS A 7 9.10 -2.40 -5.99
C LYS A 7 8.56 -2.50 -7.42
N GLU A 8 8.16 -3.70 -7.82
CA GLU A 8 7.58 -3.97 -9.14
C GLU A 8 6.32 -3.12 -9.42
N LEU A 9 5.42 -3.01 -8.45
CA LEU A 9 4.21 -2.19 -8.60
C LEU A 9 4.51 -0.69 -8.60
N ARG A 10 5.55 -0.24 -7.89
CA ARG A 10 5.99 1.16 -7.92
C ARG A 10 6.56 1.51 -9.29
N GLU A 11 7.39 0.65 -9.85
CA GLU A 11 7.97 0.85 -11.18
C GLU A 11 6.89 0.86 -12.26
N LYS A 12 5.92 -0.05 -12.16
CA LYS A 12 4.82 -0.15 -13.13
C LYS A 12 3.86 1.05 -13.12
N HIS A 13 3.55 1.58 -11.94
CA HIS A 13 2.49 2.58 -11.78
C HIS A 13 3.00 3.97 -11.37
N SER A 14 4.28 4.13 -11.04
CA SER A 14 4.88 5.35 -10.47
C SER A 14 4.08 5.87 -9.26
N VAL A 15 3.72 4.96 -8.35
CA VAL A 15 2.95 5.29 -7.13
C VAL A 15 3.58 4.62 -5.93
N ARG A 16 3.93 5.41 -4.90
CA ARG A 16 4.55 4.89 -3.68
C ARG A 16 3.62 4.03 -2.81
N ALA A 17 2.34 4.40 -2.70
CA ALA A 17 1.39 3.78 -1.78
C ALA A 17 -0.08 3.89 -2.21
N MET A 18 -0.87 2.88 -1.85
CA MET A 18 -2.30 2.80 -2.15
C MET A 18 -3.16 2.48 -0.91
N PRO A 19 -4.42 2.95 -0.86
CA PRO A 19 -5.39 2.51 0.13
C PRO A 19 -5.66 1.00 0.00
N ILE A 20 -5.54 0.29 1.11
CA ILE A 20 -5.71 -1.16 1.15
C ILE A 20 -7.18 -1.55 0.97
N ARG A 21 -7.43 -2.59 0.18
CA ARG A 21 -8.76 -3.14 -0.08
C ARG A 21 -8.79 -4.63 0.23
N ARG A 22 -10.01 -5.16 0.39
CA ARG A 22 -10.23 -6.60 0.38
C ARG A 22 -9.72 -7.16 -0.95
N ASP A 23 -9.15 -8.35 -0.89
CA ASP A 23 -8.57 -9.09 -2.00
C ASP A 23 -7.25 -8.57 -2.57
N ASP A 24 -6.64 -7.54 -1.98
CA ASP A 24 -5.22 -7.26 -2.26
C ASP A 24 -4.35 -8.38 -1.66
N GLU A 25 -3.28 -8.78 -2.36
CA GLU A 25 -2.26 -9.67 -1.80
C GLU A 25 -1.15 -8.83 -1.15
N VAL A 26 -0.77 -9.19 0.07
CA VAL A 26 0.16 -8.42 0.88
C VAL A 26 1.19 -9.31 1.57
N THR A 27 2.37 -8.74 1.82
CA THR A 27 3.42 -9.32 2.67
C THR A 27 3.60 -8.47 3.92
N VAL A 28 3.66 -9.11 5.08
CA VAL A 28 3.96 -8.43 6.35
C VAL A 28 5.45 -8.14 6.45
N VAL A 29 5.81 -6.87 6.61
CA VAL A 29 7.21 -6.41 6.67
C VAL A 29 7.70 -6.10 8.08
N ARG A 30 6.78 -5.88 9.03
CA ARG A 30 7.10 -5.53 10.43
C ARG A 30 6.24 -6.31 11.42
N GLY A 31 6.76 -6.50 12.63
CA GLY A 31 6.09 -7.18 13.74
C GLY A 31 6.26 -8.70 13.74
N THR A 32 5.56 -9.39 14.64
CA THR A 32 5.71 -10.82 14.92
C THR A 32 5.43 -11.72 13.71
N TYR A 33 4.59 -11.27 12.77
CA TYR A 33 4.20 -12.04 11.59
C TYR A 33 4.97 -11.65 10.33
N LYS A 34 6.13 -10.98 10.48
CA LYS A 34 6.99 -10.59 9.35
C LYS A 34 7.32 -11.80 8.46
N GLY A 35 7.31 -11.58 7.15
CA GLY A 35 7.58 -12.59 6.13
C GLY A 35 6.35 -13.43 5.75
N ARG A 36 5.25 -13.34 6.50
CA ARG A 36 4.00 -13.98 6.08
C ARG A 36 3.34 -13.19 4.96
N GLU A 37 2.80 -13.93 4.01
CA GLU A 37 2.07 -13.40 2.87
C GLU A 37 0.65 -13.93 2.87
N GLY A 38 -0.26 -13.16 2.29
CA GLY A 38 -1.62 -13.61 2.11
C GLY A 38 -2.54 -12.54 1.55
N LYS A 39 -3.76 -12.98 1.26
CA LYS A 39 -4.82 -12.12 0.75
C LYS A 39 -5.50 -11.37 1.89
N VAL A 40 -5.85 -10.11 1.69
CA VAL A 40 -6.62 -9.33 2.66
C VAL A 40 -8.07 -9.81 2.64
N VAL A 41 -8.52 -10.42 3.74
CA VAL A 41 -9.90 -10.93 3.90
C VAL A 41 -10.85 -9.81 4.34
N GLN A 42 -10.37 -8.95 5.25
CA GLN A 42 -11.19 -7.88 5.82
C GLN A 42 -10.37 -6.65 6.17
N VAL A 43 -10.95 -5.48 5.92
CA VAL A 43 -10.41 -4.18 6.35
C VAL A 43 -11.31 -3.66 7.47
N TYR A 44 -10.83 -3.70 8.71
CA TYR A 44 -11.60 -3.29 9.88
C TYR A 44 -11.25 -1.85 10.27
N ARG A 45 -11.91 -0.90 9.59
CA ARG A 45 -11.62 0.54 9.73
C ARG A 45 -11.88 1.11 11.13
N LYS A 46 -12.86 0.58 11.88
CA LYS A 46 -13.14 1.00 13.27
C LYS A 46 -11.94 0.78 14.21
N LYS A 47 -11.14 -0.27 13.95
CA LYS A 47 -9.95 -0.63 14.75
C LYS A 47 -8.63 -0.32 14.02
N TRP A 48 -8.69 0.29 12.83
CA TRP A 48 -7.52 0.59 11.99
C TRP A 48 -6.63 -0.62 11.67
N VAL A 49 -7.21 -1.83 11.59
CA VAL A 49 -6.49 -3.08 11.28
C VAL A 49 -7.02 -3.77 10.03
N ILE A 50 -6.16 -4.58 9.42
CA ILE A 50 -6.50 -5.53 8.38
C ILE A 50 -6.37 -6.96 8.89
N HIS A 51 -7.16 -7.86 8.34
CA HIS A 51 -7.05 -9.29 8.55
C HIS A 51 -6.55 -9.94 7.27
N ILE A 52 -5.47 -10.72 7.40
CA ILE A 52 -4.80 -11.41 6.29
C ILE A 52 -5.12 -12.90 6.42
N GLU A 53 -5.35 -13.55 5.29
CA GLU A 53 -5.54 -14.99 5.22
C GLU A 53 -4.35 -15.72 5.85
N ARG A 54 -4.61 -16.82 6.58
CA ARG A 54 -3.60 -17.64 7.27
C ARG A 54 -2.81 -16.91 8.38
N VAL A 55 -3.15 -15.66 8.69
CA VAL A 55 -2.64 -14.96 9.87
C VAL A 55 -3.69 -14.97 10.98
N THR A 56 -3.81 -16.14 11.60
CA THR A 56 -4.72 -16.43 12.70
C THR A 56 -3.97 -16.86 13.95
N ARG A 57 -4.64 -16.73 15.10
CA ARG A 57 -4.21 -17.27 16.38
C ARG A 57 -5.24 -18.29 16.84
N GLU A 58 -4.76 -19.43 17.32
CA GLU A 58 -5.59 -20.43 17.96
C GLU A 58 -5.93 -20.02 19.40
N LYS A 59 -7.20 -20.18 19.77
CA LYS A 59 -7.69 -19.98 21.13
C LYS A 59 -7.64 -21.29 21.92
N VAL A 60 -7.72 -21.21 23.25
CA VAL A 60 -7.74 -22.38 24.14
C VAL A 60 -8.87 -23.37 23.84
N ASN A 61 -9.95 -22.91 23.19
CA ASN A 61 -11.08 -23.74 22.79
C ASN A 61 -10.94 -24.34 21.37
N GLY A 62 -9.74 -24.32 20.76
CA GLY A 62 -9.46 -24.85 19.43
C GLY A 62 -9.95 -23.98 18.25
N ALA A 63 -10.67 -22.89 18.52
CA ALA A 63 -11.13 -21.99 17.47
C ALA A 63 -10.00 -21.06 16.99
N SER A 64 -9.93 -20.82 15.68
CA SER A 64 -9.02 -19.83 15.08
C SER A 64 -9.66 -18.44 15.05
N ALA A 65 -8.91 -17.40 15.46
CA ALA A 65 -9.31 -16.01 15.33
C ALA A 65 -8.30 -15.20 14.49
N PRO A 66 -8.78 -14.31 13.61
CA PRO A 66 -7.90 -13.49 12.80
C PRO A 66 -7.16 -12.46 13.65
N ILE A 67 -5.88 -12.27 13.36
CA ILE A 67 -5.08 -11.24 14.02
C ILE A 67 -5.22 -9.94 13.24
N GLY A 68 -5.36 -8.82 13.95
CA GLY A 68 -5.36 -7.49 13.35
C GLY A 68 -3.93 -7.02 13.10
N ILE A 69 -3.62 -6.64 11.86
CA ILE A 69 -2.34 -6.05 11.49
C ILE A 69 -2.56 -4.62 11.03
N HIS A 70 -1.70 -3.70 11.46
CA HIS A 70 -1.76 -2.33 10.98
C HIS A 70 -1.28 -2.25 9.53
N PRO A 71 -1.98 -1.56 8.61
CA PRO A 71 -1.65 -1.53 7.19
C PRO A 71 -0.28 -0.91 6.85
N SER A 72 0.34 -0.13 7.76
CA SER A 72 1.71 0.36 7.56
C SER A 72 2.79 -0.71 7.74
N ASN A 73 2.42 -1.86 8.31
CA ASN A 73 3.33 -2.98 8.56
C ASN A 73 3.28 -4.02 7.45
N VAL A 74 2.58 -3.73 6.37
CA VAL A 74 2.49 -4.59 5.19
C VAL A 74 2.96 -3.84 3.94
N VAL A 75 3.26 -4.61 2.89
CA VAL A 75 3.51 -4.15 1.53
C VAL A 75 2.52 -4.86 0.61
N ILE A 76 1.95 -4.15 -0.36
CA ILE A 76 1.05 -4.74 -1.36
C ILE A 76 1.87 -5.33 -2.50
N ASN A 77 1.66 -6.61 -2.79
CA ASN A 77 2.30 -7.34 -3.88
C ASN A 77 1.42 -7.40 -5.12
N LYS A 78 0.11 -7.60 -4.95
CA LYS A 78 -0.87 -7.58 -6.04
C LYS A 78 -2.08 -6.75 -5.65
N LEU A 79 -2.51 -5.90 -6.59
CA LEU A 79 -3.68 -5.04 -6.43
C LEU A 79 -4.91 -5.72 -7.03
N LYS A 80 -6.04 -5.70 -6.32
CA LYS A 80 -7.33 -5.98 -6.96
C LYS A 80 -7.73 -4.80 -7.83
N LEU A 81 -7.54 -4.93 -9.14
CA LEU A 81 -7.86 -3.88 -10.11
C LEU A 81 -9.35 -3.86 -10.43
N ASP A 82 -9.92 -2.67 -10.35
CA ASP A 82 -11.25 -2.30 -10.86
C ASP A 82 -11.11 -0.94 -11.56
N HIS A 83 -12.12 -0.54 -12.33
CA HIS A 83 -12.11 0.72 -13.06
C HIS A 83 -11.78 1.92 -12.16
N SER A 84 -12.33 1.95 -10.94
CA SER A 84 -12.07 3.03 -9.98
C SER A 84 -10.62 3.07 -9.50
N ARG A 85 -9.99 1.92 -9.23
CA ARG A 85 -8.61 1.86 -8.74
C ARG A 85 -7.62 2.15 -9.84
N GLN A 86 -7.91 1.75 -11.07
CA GLN A 86 -7.09 2.12 -12.23
C GLN A 86 -7.07 3.64 -12.39
N ALA A 87 -8.24 4.30 -12.39
CA ALA A 87 -8.31 5.76 -12.49
C ALA A 87 -7.55 6.49 -11.35
N VAL A 88 -7.56 5.93 -10.13
CA VAL A 88 -6.79 6.47 -9.01
C VAL A 88 -5.29 6.29 -9.19
N LEU A 89 -4.85 5.15 -9.72
CA LEU A 89 -3.44 4.89 -10.04
C LEU A 89 -2.95 5.85 -11.12
N ASP A 90 -3.70 5.97 -12.22
CA ASP A 90 -3.32 6.82 -13.36
C ASP A 90 -3.24 8.30 -12.95
N ARG A 91 -4.17 8.77 -12.12
CA ARG A 91 -4.15 10.14 -11.60
C ARG A 91 -2.96 10.38 -10.67
N LYS A 92 -2.58 9.40 -9.86
CA LYS A 92 -1.44 9.54 -8.94
C LYS A 92 -0.10 9.45 -9.66
N GLY A 93 0.06 8.52 -10.59
CA GLY A 93 1.30 8.33 -11.34
C GLY A 93 1.67 9.52 -12.22
N LYS A 94 0.68 10.15 -12.87
CA LYS A 94 0.89 11.37 -13.69
C LYS A 94 1.37 12.58 -12.89
N LYS A 95 1.03 12.65 -11.60
CA LYS A 95 1.39 13.82 -10.78
C LYS A 95 2.87 13.85 -10.45
N GLU A 96 3.50 12.69 -10.27
CA GLU A 96 4.95 12.58 -10.03
C GLU A 96 5.75 12.89 -11.31
N SER A 97 5.31 12.42 -12.50
CA SER A 97 5.99 12.73 -13.77
C SER A 97 5.93 14.22 -14.16
N MET A 98 4.96 14.98 -13.66
CA MET A 98 4.84 16.42 -13.92
C MET A 98 5.65 17.30 -12.94
N GLN A 99 6.08 16.77 -11.79
CA GLN A 99 6.81 17.55 -10.77
C GLN A 99 8.33 17.58 -10.99
N GLU A 100 8.90 16.66 -11.78
CA GLU A 100 10.33 16.65 -12.10
C GLU A 100 10.74 17.74 -13.11
N VAL A 101 9.80 18.45 -13.73
CA VAL A 101 10.06 19.55 -14.66
C VAL A 101 9.84 20.90 -13.96
N SER A 102 10.73 21.25 -13.04
CA SER A 102 10.92 22.66 -12.65
C SER A 102 12.14 23.19 -13.41
N PRO A 103 11.99 24.10 -14.38
CA PRO A 103 13.15 24.78 -14.96
C PRO A 103 13.72 25.69 -13.87
N ASN A 104 14.94 25.41 -13.42
CA ASN A 104 15.76 26.39 -12.69
C ASN A 104 15.96 27.58 -13.62
N ASN A 105 15.12 28.60 -13.48
CA ASN A 105 15.31 29.87 -14.14
C ASN A 105 16.10 30.78 -13.19
N ASP A 106 17.38 30.45 -13.01
CA ASP A 106 18.33 31.34 -12.36
C ASP A 106 18.87 32.29 -13.42
N LEU A 107 18.07 33.32 -13.74
CA LEU A 107 18.49 34.45 -14.56
C LEU A 107 19.40 35.32 -13.71
N SER A 108 20.71 35.05 -13.80
CA SER A 108 21.73 36.07 -13.62
C SER A 108 21.41 37.27 -14.51
N LEU A 109 21.34 38.47 -13.92
CA LEU A 109 21.67 39.79 -14.46
C LEU A 109 20.81 40.81 -13.74
N HIS A 110 21.42 41.61 -12.87
CA HIS A 110 21.24 43.07 -12.81
C HIS A 110 22.54 43.63 -12.23
N ASP A 111 23.46 43.97 -13.13
CA ASP A 111 24.45 45.01 -12.91
C ASP A 111 23.71 46.33 -12.62
N HIS A 112 24.11 47.04 -11.57
CA HIS A 112 24.25 48.51 -11.52
C HIS A 112 25.03 48.93 -10.27
#